data_AF-A0A4Y2SZ45-F1
#
_entry.id   AF-A0A4Y2SZ45-F1
#
_cell.length_a   1.000
_cell.length_b   1.000
_cell.length_c   1.000
_cell.angle_alpha   90.00
_cell.angle_beta   90.00
_cell.angle_gamma   90.00
#
_symmetry.space_group_name_H-M   'P 1'
#
loop_
_entity.id
_entity.type
_entity.pdbx_description
1 polymer ?
#
loop_
_entity_poly.entity_id
_entity_poly.type
_entity_poly.pdbx_seq_one_letter_code
_entity_poly.pdbx_strand_id
1 'polypeptide(L)'
;MDQFFSAGYITFPEPKSHLKNLLHRGSINKWQQEWATGDTGRTIYNIISKATTNPVSWTRESILFVTRYAAFPSYLRSFNLHYSDLCACGEVGTPFH
;
A
#
# COMPACT_ATOMS: atom_id res chain seq x y z
N MET A 1 -16.69 3.07 -49.32
CA MET A 1 -16.57 1.64 -49.62
C MET A 1 -15.48 1.13 -48.68
N ASP A 2 -15.77 0.50 -47.54
CA ASP A 2 -16.95 -0.29 -47.21
C ASP A 2 -17.38 -0.15 -45.75
N GLN A 3 -18.70 -0.17 -45.62
CA GLN A 3 -19.47 -0.20 -44.40
C GLN A 3 -19.48 -1.66 -43.92
N PHE A 4 -18.97 -1.93 -42.72
CA PHE A 4 -19.22 -3.21 -42.04
C PHE A 4 -19.82 -2.94 -40.67
N PHE A 5 -21.14 -2.79 -40.64
CA PHE A 5 -21.93 -3.16 -39.48
C PHE A 5 -21.95 -4.68 -39.42
N SER A 6 -21.28 -5.26 -38.44
CA SER A 6 -21.38 -6.68 -38.11
C SER A 6 -21.79 -6.82 -36.64
N ALA A 7 -22.68 -7.77 -36.39
CA ALA A 7 -23.37 -8.12 -35.15
C ALA A 7 -22.68 -7.68 -33.84
N GLY A 8 -23.34 -6.80 -33.08
CA GLY A 8 -23.49 -6.85 -31.62
C GLY A 8 -22.27 -6.98 -30.69
N TYR A 9 -21.03 -6.89 -31.18
CA TYR A 9 -19.83 -6.98 -30.36
C TYR A 9 -18.93 -5.79 -30.66
N ILE A 10 -18.73 -4.95 -29.64
CA ILE A 10 -17.76 -3.86 -29.68
C ILE A 10 -16.36 -4.50 -29.73
N THR A 11 -15.81 -4.65 -30.93
CA THR A 11 -14.39 -4.97 -31.11
C THR A 11 -13.57 -3.74 -30.76
N PHE A 12 -12.87 -3.79 -29.63
CA PHE A 12 -11.92 -2.76 -29.25
C PHE A 12 -10.69 -2.84 -30.19
N PRO A 13 -10.22 -1.73 -30.76
CA PRO A 13 -9.06 -1.73 -31.67
C PRO A 13 -7.76 -2.11 -30.96
N GLU A 14 -7.73 -2.03 -29.63
CA GLU A 14 -6.56 -2.39 -28.83
C GLU A 14 -6.70 -3.75 -28.14
N PRO A 15 -5.58 -4.49 -27.99
CA PRO A 15 -5.55 -5.70 -27.18
C PRO A 15 -6.06 -5.42 -25.76
N LYS A 16 -6.93 -6.29 -25.24
CA LYS A 16 -7.44 -6.22 -23.86
C LYS A 16 -6.32 -6.11 -22.82
N SER A 17 -5.15 -6.70 -23.08
CA SER A 17 -3.96 -6.59 -22.24
C SER A 17 -3.44 -5.16 -22.14
N HIS A 18 -3.49 -4.39 -23.23
CA HIS A 18 -3.08 -2.98 -23.24
C HIS A 18 -3.96 -2.14 -22.32
N LEU A 19 -5.28 -2.24 -22.48
CA LEU A 19 -6.25 -1.54 -21.63
C LEU A 19 -6.09 -1.90 -20.15
N LYS A 20 -5.90 -3.19 -19.85
CA LYS A 20 -5.62 -3.64 -18.48
C LYS A 20 -4.34 -3.01 -17.91
N ASN A 21 -3.28 -2.94 -18.70
CA ASN A 21 -2.03 -2.31 -18.29
C ASN A 21 -2.19 -0.80 -18.06
N LEU A 22 -2.95 -0.10 -18.91
CA LEU A 22 -3.25 1.32 -18.71
C LEU A 22 -4.01 1.57 -17.41
N LEU A 23 -5.07 0.78 -17.16
CA LEU A 23 -5.85 0.88 -15.93
C LEU A 23 -5.00 0.56 -14.71
N HIS A 24 -4.21 -0.52 -14.76
CA HIS A 24 -3.32 -0.91 -13.68
C HIS A 24 -2.30 0.18 -13.34
N ARG A 25 -1.63 0.74 -14.35
CA ARG A 25 -0.68 1.85 -14.16
C ARG A 25 -1.35 3.10 -13.63
N GLY A 26 -2.53 3.46 -14.15
CA GLY A 26 -3.31 4.60 -13.68
C GLY A 26 -3.69 4.47 -12.20
N SER A 27 -4.20 3.30 -11.80
CA SER A 27 -4.57 3.02 -10.42
C SER A 27 -3.38 3.06 -9.47
N ILE A 28 -2.24 2.47 -9.84
CA ILE A 28 -1.02 2.49 -9.02
C ILE A 28 -0.47 3.90 -8.87
N ASN A 29 -0.45 4.69 -9.95
CA ASN A 29 0.02 6.07 -9.88
C ASN A 29 -0.88 6.93 -8.98
N LYS A 30 -2.20 6.79 -9.11
CA LYS A 30 -3.14 7.50 -8.24
C LYS A 30 -2.95 7.12 -6.78
N TRP A 31 -2.84 5.82 -6.50
CA TRP A 31 -2.58 5.34 -5.14
C TRP A 31 -1.25 5.88 -4.60
N GLN A 32 -0.18 5.87 -5.40
CA GLN A 32 1.10 6.41 -4.98
C GLN A 32 1.03 7.91 -4.63
N GLN A 33 0.23 8.69 -5.37
CA GLN A 33 0.02 10.10 -5.07
C GLN A 33 -0.68 10.28 -3.73
N GLU A 34 -1.81 9.60 -3.53
CA GLU A 34 -2.55 9.64 -2.26
C GLU A 34 -1.68 9.15 -1.08
N TRP A 35 -0.85 8.12 -1.31
CA TRP A 35 0.10 7.61 -0.32
C TRP A 35 1.21 8.61 0.03
N ALA A 36 1.70 9.36 -0.95
CA ALA A 36 2.75 10.34 -0.75
C ALA A 36 2.26 11.63 -0.06
N THR A 37 1.01 12.03 -0.30
CA THR A 37 0.42 13.27 0.23
C THR A 37 -0.43 13.06 1.48
N GLY A 38 -0.78 11.82 1.82
CA GLY A 38 -1.59 11.51 2.99
C GLY A 38 -0.83 11.67 4.31
N ASP A 39 -1.51 12.21 5.32
CA ASP A 39 -0.99 12.31 6.69
C ASP A 39 -1.21 11.02 7.49
N THR A 40 -2.32 10.32 7.23
CA THR A 40 -2.64 9.05 7.89
C THR A 40 -1.68 7.96 7.45
N GLY A 41 -1.03 7.29 8.42
CA GLY A 41 -0.09 6.22 8.12
C GLY A 41 1.29 6.69 7.66
N ARG A 42 1.66 7.96 7.93
CA ARG A 42 2.99 8.52 7.56
C ARG A 42 4.17 7.68 8.05
N THR A 43 4.06 7.07 9.23
CA THR A 43 5.07 6.13 9.75
C THR A 43 5.25 4.92 8.83
N ILE A 44 4.15 4.38 8.27
CA ILE A 44 4.20 3.29 7.28
C ILE A 44 4.80 3.79 5.98
N TYR A 45 4.45 4.99 5.52
CA TYR A 45 5.04 5.60 4.32
C TYR A 45 6.57 5.69 4.40
N ASN A 46 7.11 6.05 5.57
CA ASN A 46 8.55 6.13 5.77
C ASN A 46 9.25 4.76 5.69
N ILE A 47 8.54 3.67 5.96
CA ILE A 47 9.04 2.29 5.84
C ILE A 47 8.83 1.76 4.42
N ILE A 48 7.67 2.04 3.83
CA ILE A 48 7.24 1.58 2.51
C ILE A 48 6.70 2.78 1.73
N SER A 49 7.61 3.49 1.07
CA SER A 49 7.28 4.71 0.32
C SER A 49 6.67 4.42 -1.05
N LYS A 50 6.77 3.18 -1.54
CA LYS A 50 6.34 2.79 -2.88
C LYS A 50 5.10 1.90 -2.86
N ALA A 51 4.02 2.38 -3.48
CA ALA A 51 2.83 1.59 -3.77
C ALA A 51 3.11 0.63 -4.93
N THR A 52 3.01 -0.67 -4.69
CA THR A 52 3.17 -1.69 -5.73
C THR A 52 2.15 -2.82 -5.56
N THR A 53 1.74 -3.42 -6.68
CA THR A 53 0.88 -4.61 -6.70
C THR A 53 1.66 -5.92 -6.68
N ASN A 54 2.97 -5.87 -6.98
CA ASN A 54 3.81 -7.02 -6.69
C ASN A 54 3.81 -7.24 -5.19
N PRO A 55 3.72 -8.50 -4.72
CA PRO A 55 4.02 -8.81 -3.34
C PRO A 55 5.46 -8.33 -3.10
N VAL A 56 5.59 -7.19 -2.43
CA VAL A 56 6.87 -6.72 -1.93
C VAL A 56 7.42 -7.85 -1.06
N SER A 57 8.73 -8.06 -1.03
CA SER A 57 9.35 -8.88 0.00
C SER A 57 9.18 -8.16 1.34
N TRP A 58 7.96 -8.18 1.88
CA TRP A 58 7.64 -7.63 3.18
C TRP A 58 8.49 -8.37 4.20
N THR A 59 9.28 -7.64 4.97
CA THR A 59 10.01 -8.25 6.08
C THR A 59 8.97 -8.70 7.12
N ARG A 60 9.28 -9.75 7.89
CA ARG A 60 8.36 -10.29 8.90
C ARG A 60 7.86 -9.20 9.86
N GLU A 61 8.71 -8.23 10.16
CA GLU A 61 8.48 -7.07 11.01
C GLU A 61 7.41 -6.14 10.41
N SER A 62 7.49 -5.86 9.11
CA SER A 62 6.51 -5.02 8.41
C SER A 62 5.12 -5.66 8.34
N ILE A 63 5.03 -6.99 8.20
CA ILE A 63 3.77 -7.73 8.22
C ILE A 63 3.14 -7.67 9.62
N LEU A 64 3.94 -7.94 10.67
CA LEU A 64 3.48 -7.92 12.07
C LEU A 64 3.03 -6.52 12.50
N PHE A 65 3.68 -5.46 11.98
CA PHE A 65 3.30 -4.08 12.21
C PHE A 65 1.92 -3.74 11.61
N VAL A 66 1.69 -4.08 10.34
CA VAL A 66 0.44 -3.75 9.62
C VAL A 66 -0.75 -4.55 10.15
N THR A 67 -0.54 -5.76 10.68
CA THR A 67 -1.62 -6.62 11.19
C THR A 67 -2.15 -6.25 12.58
N ARG A 68 -1.87 -5.05 13.09
CA ARG A 68 -2.34 -4.49 14.39
C ARG A 68 -1.92 -5.26 15.65
N TYR A 69 -1.39 -6.48 15.55
CA TYR A 69 -0.97 -7.26 16.72
C TYR A 69 0.33 -6.77 17.37
N ALA A 70 1.13 -5.94 16.68
CA ALA A 70 2.44 -5.51 17.15
C ALA A 70 2.65 -3.98 17.12
N ALA A 71 1.58 -3.19 17.08
CA ALA A 71 1.65 -1.72 17.05
C ALA A 71 1.90 -1.09 18.45
N PHE A 72 2.64 -1.76 19.32
CA PHE A 72 2.95 -1.32 20.67
C PHE A 72 4.29 -0.56 20.68
N PRO A 73 4.41 0.62 21.35
CA PRO A 73 5.64 1.41 21.39
C PRO A 73 6.91 0.59 21.68
N SER A 74 6.85 -0.36 22.61
CA SER A 74 7.97 -1.26 22.93
C SER A 74 8.43 -2.14 21.75
N TYR A 75 7.47 -2.66 20.97
CA TYR A 75 7.78 -3.44 19.77
C TYR A 75 8.35 -2.56 18.66
N LEU A 76 7.93 -1.29 18.56
CA LEU A 76 8.48 -0.37 17.57
C LEU A 76 9.90 0.08 17.91
N ARG A 77 10.20 0.26 19.20
CA ARG A 77 11.53 0.59 19.71
C ARG A 77 12.54 -0.52 19.38
N SER A 78 12.17 -1.80 19.48
CA SER A 78 13.09 -2.91 19.22
C SER A 78 13.53 -3.03 17.75
N PHE A 79 12.75 -2.50 16.81
CA PHE A 79 13.10 -2.40 15.39
C PHE A 79 13.64 -1.03 14.97
N ASN A 80 13.94 -0.14 15.93
CA ASN A 80 14.38 1.24 15.67
C ASN A 80 13.38 2.06 14.84
N LEU A 81 12.09 1.71 14.89
CA LEU A 81 11.02 2.39 14.16
C LEU A 81 10.35 3.50 14.99
N HIS A 82 10.59 3.53 16.30
CA HIS A 82 10.06 4.55 17.21
C HIS A 82 11.11 4.95 18.25
N TYR A 83 11.08 6.23 18.64
CA TYR A 83 12.08 6.80 19.55
C TYR A 83 11.87 6.39 21.01
N SER A 84 10.69 5.93 21.41
CA SER A 84 10.39 5.57 22.81
C SER A 84 9.64 4.25 22.89
N ASP A 85 9.83 3.49 23.96
CA ASP A 85 8.98 2.34 24.28
C ASP A 85 7.78 2.74 25.15
N LEU A 86 7.61 4.03 25.46
CA LEU A 86 6.54 4.54 26.32
C LEU A 86 5.25 4.88 25.55
N CYS A 87 4.10 4.60 26.17
CA CYS A 87 2.77 5.05 25.75
C CYS A 87 2.53 6.53 26.09
N ALA A 88 1.41 7.08 25.61
CA ALA A 88 0.95 8.43 26.01
C ALA A 88 0.68 8.56 27.52
N CYS A 89 0.47 7.43 28.20
CA CYS A 89 0.33 7.31 29.64
C CYS A 89 1.66 7.30 30.43
N GLY A 90 2.82 7.27 29.76
CA GLY A 90 4.14 7.30 30.38
C GLY A 90 4.72 5.94 30.79
N GLU A 91 3.95 4.86 30.64
CA GLU A 91 4.36 3.48 30.92
C GLU A 91 4.86 2.78 29.66
N VAL A 92 5.56 1.66 29.80
CA VAL A 92 6.04 0.88 28.64
C VAL A 92 4.85 0.30 27.88
N GLY A 93 4.69 0.73 26.62
CA GLY A 93 3.61 0.27 25.76
C GLY A 93 3.88 -1.15 25.29
N THR A 94 3.40 -2.14 26.03
CA THR A 94 3.44 -3.58 25.72
C THR A 94 2.04 -4.09 25.34
N PRO A 95 1.88 -5.32 24.84
CA PRO A 95 0.56 -5.89 24.56
C PRO A 95 -0.39 -6.02 25.75
N PHE A 96 0.15 -6.00 26.97
CA PHE A 96 -0.61 -6.17 28.22
C PHE A 96 -0.83 -4.86 28.98
N HIS A 97 -0.31 -3.76 28.42
CA HIS A 97 -0.43 -2.43 28.98
C HIS A 97 -1.68 -1.75 28.42
#